data_AF-A0A2P6W6J9-F1
#
_entry.id   AF-A0A2P6W6J9-F1
#
_cell.length_a   1.000
_cell.length_b   1.000
_cell.length_c   1.000
_cell.angle_alpha   90.00
_cell.angle_beta   90.00
_cell.angle_gamma   90.00
#
_symmetry.space_group_name_H-M   'P 1'
#
loop_
_entity.id
_entity.type
_entity.pdbx_description
1 polymer ?
#
loop_
_entity_poly.entity_id
_entity_poly.type
_entity_poly.pdbx_seq_one_letter_code
_entity_poly.pdbx_strand_id
1 'polypeptide(L)' 'MDEDVAKDVLIHAVISLFISVIATYAVSTLIPTDDLVWALYAVAFAGFFSSAFTAYSEKQA' A
#
# COMPACT_ATOMS: atom_id res chain seq x y z
N MET A 1 -17.00 -3.21 19.26
CA MET A 1 -16.37 -1.89 19.05
C MET A 1 -14.96 -2.02 18.48
N ASP A 2 -14.14 -2.97 18.94
CA ASP A 2 -12.81 -3.22 18.33
C ASP A 2 -12.87 -3.89 16.94
N GLU A 3 -13.86 -4.74 16.68
CA GLU A 3 -13.97 -5.47 15.41
C GLU A 3 -14.29 -4.56 14.22
N ASP A 4 -15.13 -3.53 14.43
CA ASP A 4 -15.51 -2.59 13.36
C ASP A 4 -14.33 -1.70 12.95
N VAL A 5 -13.51 -1.29 13.91
CA VAL A 5 -12.28 -0.51 13.66
C VAL A 5 -11.24 -1.36 12.92
N ALA A 6 -11.09 -2.64 13.30
CA ALA A 6 -10.17 -3.55 12.61
C ALA A 6 -10.59 -3.78 11.14
N LYS A 7 -11.90 -3.91 10.88
CA LYS A 7 -12.45 -4.02 9.52
C LYS A 7 -12.19 -2.76 8.71
N ASP A 8 -12.40 -1.58 9.27
CA ASP A 8 -12.21 -0.31 8.56
C ASP A 8 -10.74 -0.06 8.20
N VAL A 9 -9.82 -0.36 9.12
CA VAL A 9 -8.37 -0.30 8.87
C VAL A 9 -7.95 -1.31 7.80
N LEU A 10 -8.49 -2.53 7.84
CA LEU A 10 -8.20 -3.55 6.83
C LEU A 10 -8.69 -3.13 5.44
N ILE A 11 -9.89 -2.56 5.34
CA ILE A 11 -10.46 -2.06 4.08
C ILE A 11 -9.58 -0.93 3.51
N HIS A 12 -9.20 0.04 4.33
CA HIS A 12 -8.29 1.12 3.91
C HIS A 12 -6.94 0.59 3.45
N ALA A 13 -6.35 -0.38 4.17
CA ALA A 13 -5.08 -0.99 3.80
C ALA A 13 -5.16 -1.74 2.46
N VAL A 14 -6.25 -2.48 2.22
CA VAL A 14 -6.45 -3.21 0.96
C VAL A 14 -6.67 -2.25 -0.22
N ILE A 15 -7.44 -1.18 -0.02
CA ILE A 15 -7.64 -0.16 -1.06
C ILE A 15 -6.32 0.54 -1.39
N SER A 16 -5.55 0.93 -0.36
CA SER A 16 -4.22 1.52 -0.52
C SER A 16 -3.28 0.61 -1.32
N LEU A 17 -3.26 -0.69 -1.00
CA LEU A 17 -2.47 -1.69 -1.71
C LEU A 17 -2.88 -1.78 -3.20
N PHE A 18 -4.18 -1.83 -3.47
CA PHE A 18 -4.69 -1.89 -4.85
C PHE A 18 -4.29 -0.66 -5.67
N ILE A 19 -4.42 0.53 -5.09
CA ILE A 19 -4.04 1.78 -5.75
C ILE A 19 -2.53 1.79 -6.06
N SER A 20 -1.71 1.36 -5.09
CA SER A 20 -0.26 1.23 -5.25
C SER A 20 0.14 0.30 -6.39
N VAL A 21 -0.49 -0.88 -6.47
CA VAL A 21 -0.22 -1.88 -7.52
C VAL A 21 -0.62 -1.35 -8.89
N ILE A 22 -1.82 -0.76 -9.00
CA ILE A 22 -2.31 -0.19 -10.26
C ILE A 22 -1.42 0.97 -10.72
N ALA A 23 -1.01 1.86 -9.81
CA ALA A 23 -0.13 2.97 -10.14
C ALA A 23 1.24 2.48 -10.62
N THR A 24 1.81 1.47 -9.96
CA THR A 24 3.10 0.88 -10.34
C THR A 24 3.02 0.21 -11.71
N TYR A 25 1.93 -0.53 -11.97
CA TYR A 25 1.68 -1.11 -13.28
C TYR A 25 1.52 -0.03 -14.36
N ALA A 26 0.75 1.03 -14.11
CA ALA A 26 0.59 2.14 -15.05
C ALA A 26 1.92 2.82 -15.37
N VAL A 27 2.78 3.07 -14.37
CA VAL A 27 4.12 3.64 -14.57
C VAL A 27 4.98 2.70 -15.42
N SER A 28 4.91 1.38 -15.20
CA SER A 28 5.67 0.40 -15.99
C SER A 28 5.28 0.35 -17.47
N THR A 29 4.05 0.74 -17.81
CA THR A 29 3.64 0.85 -19.22
C THR A 29 4.22 2.08 -19.91
N LEU A 30 4.59 3.11 -19.14
CA LEU A 30 5.23 4.33 -19.64
C LEU A 30 6.77 4.22 -19.63
N ILE A 31 7.33 3.47 -18.69
CA ILE A 31 8.78 3.29 -18.52
C ILE A 31 9.07 1.79 -18.57
N PRO A 32 9.71 1.28 -19.65
CA PRO A 32 10.07 -0.13 -19.73
C PRO A 32 11.00 -0.48 -18.58
N THR A 33 10.50 -1.33 -17.68
CA THR A 33 11.20 -1.75 -16.47
C THR A 33 11.50 -3.24 -16.63
N ASP A 34 12.79 -3.60 -16.73
CA ASP A 34 13.24 -4.98 -16.96
C ASP A 34 12.78 -5.95 -15.86
N ASP A 35 12.53 -5.43 -14.65
CA ASP A 35 12.16 -6.22 -13.46
C ASP A 35 10.87 -5.71 -12.79
N LEU A 36 9.80 -5.60 -13.59
CA LEU A 36 8.47 -5.13 -13.15
C LEU A 36 7.95 -5.87 -11.91
N VAL A 37 8.21 -7.18 -11.82
CA VAL A 37 7.80 -8.01 -10.68
C VAL A 37 8.49 -7.55 -9.40
N TRP A 38 9.79 -7.24 -9.46
CA TRP A 38 10.54 -6.74 -8.31
C TRP A 38 10.06 -5.35 -7.87
N ALA A 39 9.77 -4.47 -8.83
CA ALA A 39 9.22 -3.14 -8.56
C ALA A 39 7.84 -3.21 -7.86
N LEU A 40 6.96 -4.11 -8.29
CA LEU A 40 5.67 -4.34 -7.65
C LEU A 40 5.81 -4.82 -6.20
N TYR A 41 6.75 -5.74 -5.93
CA TYR A 41 7.02 -6.18 -4.56
C TYR A 41 7.57 -5.04 -3.69
N ALA A 42 8.48 -4.22 -4.21
CA ALA A 42 9.05 -3.10 -3.47
C ALA A 42 8.01 -2.04 -3.11
N VAL A 43 7.11 -1.69 -4.04
CA VAL A 43 6.05 -0.70 -3.78
C VAL A 43 4.97 -1.29 -2.85
N ALA A 44 4.58 -2.54 -3.03
CA ALA A 44 3.62 -3.19 -2.12
C ALA A 44 4.18 -3.26 -0.69
N PHE A 45 5.45 -3.60 -0.53
CA PHE A 45 6.14 -3.61 0.75
C PHE A 45 6.21 -2.20 1.35
N ALA A 46 6.73 -1.22 0.60
CA ALA A 46 6.84 0.16 1.08
C ALA A 46 5.47 0.79 1.42
N GLY A 47 4.45 0.55 0.62
CA GLY A 47 3.09 1.05 0.84
C GLY A 47 2.45 0.46 2.10
N PHE A 48 2.61 -0.85 2.32
CA PHE A 48 2.11 -1.52 3.52
C PHE A 48 2.76 -0.99 4.81
N PHE A 49 4.08 -0.83 4.82
CA PHE A 49 4.78 -0.30 6.00
C PHE A 49 4.56 1.20 6.20
N SER A 50 4.44 1.98 5.13
CA SER A 50 4.12 3.41 5.21
C SER A 50 2.74 3.64 5.84
N SER A 51 1.71 2.92 5.39
CA SER A 51 0.37 3.06 5.97
C SER A 51 0.31 2.57 7.43
N ALA A 52 1.04 1.49 7.76
CA ALA A 52 1.12 0.97 9.13
C ALA A 52 1.83 1.95 10.09
N PHE A 53 2.91 2.60 9.66
CA PHE A 53 3.61 3.61 10.46
C PHE A 53 2.82 4.91 10.61
N THR A 54 2.14 5.39 9.55
CA THR A 54 1.29 6.58 9.65
C THR A 54 0.15 6.37 10.64
N ALA A 55 -0.55 5.22 10.58
CA ALA A 55 -1.61 4.89 11.54
C ALA A 55 -1.09 4.75 12.99
N TYR A 56 0.15 4.30 13.17
CA TYR A 56 0.78 4.22 14.50
C TYR A 56 1.20 5.61 15.03
N SER A 57 1.74 6.47 14.16
CA SER A 57 2.14 7.83 14.50
C SER A 57 0.95 8.72 14.85
N GLU A 58 -0.18 8.56 14.16
CA GLU A 58 -1.40 9.33 14.42
C GLU A 58 -2.06 8.96 15.76
N LYS A 59 -1.81 7.75 16.27
CA LYS A 59 -2.28 7.30 17.60
C LYS A 59 -1.39 7.70 18.77
N GLN A 60 -0.17 8.19 18.53
CA GLN A 60 0.73 8.69 19.58
C GLN A 60 0.77 10.22 19.70
N ALA A 61 0.08 10.95 18.81
CA ALA A 61 -0.13 12.39 18.88
C ALA A 61 -1.45 12.73 19.60
#